data_AF-A0A934YVR8-F1
#
_entry.id   AF-A0A934YVR8-F1
#
_cell.length_a   1.000
_cell.length_b   1.000
_cell.length_c   1.000
_cell.angle_alpha   90.00
_cell.angle_beta   90.00
_cell.angle_gamma   90.00
#
_symmetry.space_group_name_H-M   'P 1'
#
loop_
_entity.id
_entity.type
_entity.pdbx_description
1 polymer ?
#
loop_
_entity_poly.entity_id
_entity_poly.type
_entity_poly.pdbx_seq_one_letter_code
_entity_poly.pdbx_strand_id
1 'polypeptide(L)'
;MRLLALVTFMPVALGAQAVSAPEQLVQVPLTYHAPVDGQPKPNFSPKGMQVALTAVPRTVKLPVGAVRPAKRGMLQLGATKASWVPVLATASKAFPTDLVQLWIDRNRNGNFSDDGPALTGTPAQNAKTRAWWTSFNKVELPVRYSAAVTEPYFVNFWVVRNDSAETPEVIRFSTGSWRGGTVTVNGVPALVAAMDSDNNAIFDAKDTWSVLAASLPKAEQAVLSIAEARSTNRLMFLPTSGKELVLEFRRFSPDGRTVDFAVIDKPVTSAQDRAPDDQLREERPRPRTTVAFAWAHGSAGLDAALAQAKTSGKKLFLDFEATWCGPCHTMDEWIWTDAEVAAKLNAEYLGVKIDVDLEKPLVKRFGTSGYPTMIILNADGSELKRVVEYQSSSMMMKFLTTP
;
A
#
# COMPACT_ATOMS: atom_id res chain seq x y z
N MET A 1 8.69 -38.96 76.05
CA MET A 1 7.57 -38.00 76.00
C MET A 1 7.52 -37.40 74.61
N ARG A 2 6.44 -37.65 73.87
CA ARG A 2 6.25 -37.23 72.46
C ARG A 2 5.97 -35.71 72.41
N LEU A 3 6.72 -34.99 71.57
CA LEU A 3 6.47 -33.58 71.22
C LEU A 3 5.19 -33.49 70.37
N LEU A 4 4.20 -32.70 70.81
CA LEU A 4 3.04 -32.31 70.02
C LEU A 4 3.46 -31.21 69.03
N ALA A 5 3.29 -31.46 67.73
CA ALA A 5 3.36 -30.44 66.70
C ALA A 5 1.98 -29.73 66.59
N LEU A 6 1.96 -28.42 66.83
CA LEU A 6 0.81 -27.56 66.61
C LEU A 6 0.63 -27.34 65.10
N VAL A 7 -0.49 -27.81 64.54
CA VAL A 7 -0.88 -27.51 63.15
C VAL A 7 -1.74 -26.25 63.17
N THR A 8 -1.17 -25.13 62.72
CA THR A 8 -1.91 -23.89 62.45
C THR A 8 -2.61 -23.98 61.10
N PHE A 9 -3.94 -23.99 61.11
CA PHE A 9 -4.77 -23.83 59.92
C PHE A 9 -4.73 -22.36 59.45
N MET A 10 -4.17 -22.09 58.27
CA MET A 10 -4.37 -20.83 57.57
C MET A 10 -5.70 -20.88 56.79
N PRO A 11 -6.56 -19.85 56.89
CA PRO A 11 -7.76 -19.79 56.07
C PRO A 11 -7.38 -19.53 54.61
N VAL A 12 -7.86 -20.38 53.71
CA VAL A 12 -7.79 -20.15 52.27
C VAL A 12 -8.70 -18.97 51.93
N ALA A 13 -8.12 -17.83 51.60
CA ALA A 13 -8.87 -16.71 51.04
C ALA A 13 -9.40 -17.13 49.67
N LEU A 14 -10.73 -17.29 49.54
CA LEU A 14 -11.39 -17.36 48.25
C LEU A 14 -11.08 -16.06 47.50
N GLY A 15 -10.23 -16.15 46.49
CA GLY A 15 -9.99 -15.06 45.55
C GLY A 15 -11.31 -14.69 44.89
N ALA A 16 -11.77 -13.47 45.11
CA ALA A 16 -12.83 -12.88 44.32
C ALA A 16 -12.36 -12.86 42.86
N GLN A 17 -12.97 -13.68 42.01
CA GLN A 17 -12.84 -13.49 40.57
C GLN A 17 -13.41 -12.11 40.27
N ALA A 18 -12.55 -11.20 39.83
CA ALA A 18 -12.98 -9.93 39.28
C ALA A 18 -13.86 -10.23 38.07
N VAL A 19 -15.18 -10.07 38.23
CA VAL A 19 -16.11 -10.08 37.11
C VAL A 19 -15.76 -8.84 36.29
N SER A 20 -15.06 -9.04 35.17
CA SER A 20 -14.82 -7.98 34.21
C SER A 20 -16.17 -7.40 33.81
N ALA A 21 -16.32 -6.08 33.89
CA ALA A 21 -17.51 -5.39 33.40
C ALA A 21 -17.81 -5.86 31.96
N PRO A 22 -19.09 -6.04 31.58
CA PRO A 22 -19.44 -6.48 30.24
C PRO A 22 -18.85 -5.50 29.22
N GLU A 23 -18.10 -6.06 28.28
CA GLU A 23 -17.48 -5.34 27.20
C GLU A 23 -18.55 -4.57 26.41
N GLN A 24 -18.38 -3.25 26.28
CA GLN A 24 -19.33 -2.42 25.52
C GLN A 24 -19.07 -2.62 24.03
N LEU A 25 -19.80 -3.55 23.42
CA LEU A 25 -19.82 -3.75 21.98
C LEU A 25 -20.61 -2.63 21.30
N VAL A 26 -20.01 -2.04 20.27
CA VAL A 26 -20.60 -1.00 19.43
C VAL A 26 -20.66 -1.53 18.01
N GLN A 27 -21.86 -1.56 17.44
CA GLN A 27 -22.10 -1.94 16.04
C GLN A 27 -22.49 -0.70 15.24
N VAL A 28 -21.81 -0.46 14.12
CA VAL A 28 -22.01 0.71 13.28
C VAL A 28 -22.42 0.29 11.87
N PRO A 29 -23.63 0.68 11.40
CA PRO A 29 -24.02 0.54 10.01
C PRO A 29 -23.12 1.39 9.09
N LEU A 30 -22.69 0.79 7.99
CA LEU A 30 -21.78 1.38 7.01
C LEU A 30 -22.45 1.51 5.65
N THR A 31 -22.46 2.73 5.12
CA THR A 31 -22.99 3.08 3.80
C THR A 31 -21.85 3.16 2.80
N TYR A 32 -22.06 2.68 1.58
CA TYR A 32 -21.07 2.79 0.50
C TYR A 32 -21.00 4.22 -0.05
N HIS A 33 -19.78 4.72 -0.30
CA HIS A 33 -19.52 6.03 -0.89
C HIS A 33 -18.57 5.91 -2.09
N ALA A 34 -18.99 6.50 -3.21
CA ALA A 34 -18.15 6.69 -4.37
C ALA A 34 -17.29 7.95 -4.22
N PRO A 35 -16.08 8.01 -4.80
CA PRO A 35 -15.28 9.22 -4.86
C PRO A 35 -15.94 10.25 -5.78
N VAL A 36 -16.61 11.23 -5.19
CA VAL A 36 -17.22 12.37 -5.89
C VAL A 36 -16.27 13.56 -5.85
N ASP A 37 -16.13 14.29 -6.97
CA ASP A 37 -15.28 15.48 -7.01
C ASP A 37 -15.83 16.57 -6.08
N GLY A 38 -14.93 17.22 -5.35
CA GLY A 38 -15.29 18.28 -4.39
C GLY A 38 -15.82 17.77 -3.04
N GLN A 39 -16.04 16.46 -2.87
CA GLN A 39 -16.42 15.86 -1.59
C GLN A 39 -15.20 15.26 -0.87
N PRO A 40 -15.25 15.12 0.48
CA PRO A 40 -14.26 14.31 1.20
C PRO A 40 -14.18 12.91 0.59
N LYS A 41 -12.96 12.43 0.35
CA LYS A 41 -12.65 11.09 -0.14
C LYS A 41 -11.33 10.63 0.45
N PRO A 42 -11.04 9.31 0.46
CA PRO A 42 -9.74 8.79 0.84
C PRO A 42 -8.62 9.57 0.17
N ASN A 43 -7.72 10.15 0.98
CA ASN A 43 -6.57 10.90 0.48
C ASN A 43 -5.38 10.00 0.12
N PHE A 44 -5.59 8.69 0.21
CA PHE A 44 -4.68 7.65 -0.21
C PHE A 44 -5.42 6.70 -1.14
N SER A 45 -4.68 6.15 -2.08
CA SER A 45 -5.14 5.02 -2.88
C SER A 45 -4.49 3.77 -2.31
N PRO A 46 -5.22 2.66 -2.17
CA PRO A 46 -4.60 1.35 -2.01
C PRO A 46 -3.64 1.09 -3.17
N LYS A 47 -2.71 0.15 -2.97
CA LYS A 47 -1.80 -0.27 -4.04
C LYS A 47 -2.63 -0.75 -5.24
N GLY A 48 -2.25 -0.32 -6.44
CA GLY A 48 -2.93 -0.77 -7.65
C GLY A 48 -2.85 -2.28 -7.83
N MET A 49 -4.00 -2.94 -7.94
CA MET A 49 -4.07 -4.37 -8.24
C MET A 49 -3.69 -4.62 -9.70
N GLN A 50 -2.91 -5.67 -9.93
CA GLN A 50 -2.52 -6.11 -11.26
C GLN A 50 -3.45 -7.22 -11.73
N VAL A 51 -3.98 -7.05 -12.94
CA VAL A 51 -4.82 -8.03 -13.61
C VAL A 51 -4.04 -8.53 -14.81
N ALA A 52 -3.62 -9.80 -14.73
CA ALA A 52 -2.94 -10.46 -15.84
C ALA A 52 -3.87 -10.53 -17.06
N LEU A 53 -3.32 -10.22 -18.23
CA LEU A 53 -4.02 -10.19 -19.50
C LEU A 53 -3.48 -11.27 -20.43
N THR A 54 -4.38 -12.09 -20.97
CA THR A 54 -4.04 -13.14 -21.94
C THR A 54 -4.53 -12.75 -23.32
N ALA A 55 -3.75 -13.05 -24.37
CA ALA A 55 -4.14 -12.79 -25.75
C ALA A 55 -5.47 -13.48 -26.10
N VAL A 56 -6.35 -12.74 -26.79
CA VAL A 56 -7.57 -13.29 -27.35
C VAL A 56 -7.24 -14.00 -28.67
N PRO A 57 -7.62 -15.28 -28.88
CA PRO A 57 -7.35 -15.99 -30.13
C PRO A 57 -7.89 -15.25 -31.37
N ARG A 58 -7.19 -15.37 -32.51
CA ARG A 58 -7.59 -14.70 -33.77
C ARG A 58 -8.98 -15.13 -34.28
N THR A 59 -9.41 -16.33 -33.91
CA THR A 59 -10.72 -16.91 -34.27
C THR A 59 -11.89 -16.29 -33.51
N VAL A 60 -11.65 -15.63 -32.37
CA VAL A 60 -12.69 -14.97 -31.59
C VAL A 60 -13.03 -13.63 -32.23
N LYS A 61 -14.32 -13.43 -32.52
CA LYS A 61 -14.86 -12.15 -33.01
C LYS A 61 -14.79 -11.11 -31.89
N LEU A 62 -14.26 -9.93 -32.21
CA LEU A 62 -14.20 -8.81 -31.26
C LEU A 62 -15.45 -7.93 -31.36
N PRO A 63 -15.78 -7.17 -30.30
CA PRO A 63 -16.82 -6.15 -30.35
C PRO A 63 -16.59 -5.15 -31.50
N VAL A 64 -17.65 -4.52 -31.99
CA VAL A 64 -17.56 -3.53 -33.06
C VAL A 64 -16.68 -2.36 -32.60
N GLY A 65 -15.68 -2.00 -33.43
CA GLY A 65 -14.73 -0.92 -33.14
C GLY A 65 -13.49 -1.33 -32.34
N ALA A 66 -13.43 -2.57 -31.84
CA ALA A 66 -12.23 -3.12 -31.20
C ALA A 66 -11.22 -3.57 -32.27
N VAL A 67 -9.93 -3.27 -32.04
CA VAL A 67 -8.82 -3.64 -32.92
C VAL A 67 -7.80 -4.47 -32.14
N ARG A 68 -7.06 -5.33 -32.84
CA ARG A 68 -5.96 -6.10 -32.24
C ARG A 68 -4.70 -5.23 -32.12
N PRO A 69 -3.88 -5.39 -31.07
CA PRO A 69 -3.91 -6.45 -30.06
C PRO A 69 -5.14 -6.38 -29.14
N ALA A 70 -5.65 -7.56 -28.79
CA ALA A 70 -6.81 -7.73 -27.93
C ALA A 70 -6.43 -8.75 -26.85
N LYS A 71 -6.59 -8.36 -25.59
CA LYS A 71 -6.28 -9.22 -24.45
C LYS A 71 -7.40 -9.18 -23.43
N ARG A 72 -7.65 -10.31 -22.75
CA ARG A 72 -8.69 -10.44 -21.74
C ARG A 72 -8.08 -10.69 -20.36
N GLY A 73 -8.75 -10.22 -19.33
CA GLY A 73 -8.39 -10.42 -17.93
C GLY A 73 -9.62 -10.69 -17.08
N MET A 74 -9.39 -10.92 -15.79
CA MET A 74 -10.44 -11.18 -14.82
C MET A 74 -10.19 -10.34 -13.56
N LEU A 75 -11.12 -9.46 -13.22
CA LEU A 75 -11.08 -8.69 -11.99
C LEU A 75 -11.63 -9.57 -10.86
N GLN A 76 -10.81 -9.86 -9.86
CA GLN A 76 -11.20 -10.68 -8.72
C GLN A 76 -11.94 -9.83 -7.67
N LEU A 77 -13.12 -9.33 -8.05
CA LEU A 77 -13.97 -8.51 -7.20
C LEU A 77 -15.10 -9.34 -6.57
N GLY A 78 -15.29 -9.19 -5.26
CA GLY A 78 -16.26 -9.93 -4.47
C GLY A 78 -15.78 -11.32 -4.03
N ALA A 79 -16.52 -11.90 -3.08
CA ALA A 79 -16.11 -13.08 -2.32
C ALA A 79 -15.99 -14.39 -3.13
N THR A 80 -16.56 -14.46 -4.34
CA THR A 80 -16.60 -15.69 -5.12
C THR A 80 -16.21 -15.46 -6.58
N LYS A 81 -15.77 -16.52 -7.26
CA LYS A 81 -15.49 -16.50 -8.71
C LYS A 81 -16.69 -16.06 -9.55
N ALA A 82 -17.92 -16.30 -9.08
CA ALA A 82 -19.14 -15.85 -9.75
C ALA A 82 -19.34 -14.33 -9.67
N SER A 83 -18.70 -13.66 -8.71
CA SER A 83 -18.71 -12.20 -8.57
C SER A 83 -17.62 -11.52 -9.41
N TRP A 84 -16.60 -12.26 -9.86
CA TRP A 84 -15.50 -11.72 -10.64
C TRP A 84 -15.98 -11.14 -11.97
N VAL A 85 -15.30 -10.09 -12.45
CA VAL A 85 -15.72 -9.30 -13.61
C VAL A 85 -14.74 -9.50 -14.76
N PRO A 86 -15.15 -10.14 -15.87
CA PRO A 86 -14.31 -10.26 -17.04
C PRO A 86 -14.08 -8.89 -17.69
N VAL A 87 -12.87 -8.69 -18.21
CA VAL A 87 -12.51 -7.49 -18.97
C VAL A 87 -11.83 -7.85 -20.28
N LEU A 88 -12.04 -7.02 -21.29
CA LEU A 88 -11.34 -7.08 -22.57
C LEU A 88 -10.69 -5.72 -22.83
N ALA A 89 -9.37 -5.71 -23.01
CA ALA A 89 -8.61 -4.54 -23.37
C ALA A 89 -8.17 -4.67 -24.83
N THR A 90 -8.49 -3.68 -25.66
CA THR A 90 -8.21 -3.70 -27.11
C THR A 90 -7.49 -2.44 -27.54
N ALA A 91 -6.72 -2.57 -28.62
CA ALA A 91 -6.25 -1.43 -29.39
C ALA A 91 -7.38 -0.79 -30.20
N SER A 92 -7.08 0.37 -30.76
CA SER A 92 -7.95 1.04 -31.73
C SER A 92 -7.19 1.26 -33.04
N LYS A 93 -7.91 1.68 -34.08
CA LYS A 93 -7.28 2.06 -35.36
C LYS A 93 -6.30 3.24 -35.20
N ALA A 94 -6.60 4.19 -34.31
CA ALA A 94 -5.74 5.35 -34.05
C ALA A 94 -4.50 5.00 -33.22
N PHE A 95 -4.60 3.97 -32.38
CA PHE A 95 -3.53 3.52 -31.49
C PHE A 95 -3.35 2.00 -31.62
N PRO A 96 -2.69 1.52 -32.69
CA PRO A 96 -2.64 0.09 -33.02
C PRO A 96 -1.74 -0.74 -32.10
N THR A 97 -0.94 -0.10 -31.23
CA THR A 97 -0.01 -0.75 -30.29
C THR A 97 -0.43 -0.63 -28.83
N ASP A 98 -1.43 0.20 -28.52
CA ASP A 98 -1.78 0.57 -27.15
C ASP A 98 -3.18 0.07 -26.83
N LEU A 99 -3.36 -0.49 -25.63
CA LEU A 99 -4.66 -0.98 -25.16
C LEU A 99 -5.53 0.20 -24.69
N VAL A 100 -6.10 0.93 -25.65
CA VAL A 100 -6.82 2.19 -25.46
C VAL A 100 -8.33 2.05 -25.30
N GLN A 101 -8.86 0.85 -25.42
CA GLN A 101 -10.27 0.54 -25.22
C GLN A 101 -10.40 -0.53 -24.13
N LEU A 102 -11.29 -0.29 -23.16
CA LEU A 102 -11.59 -1.23 -22.08
C LEU A 102 -13.08 -1.58 -22.09
N TRP A 103 -13.37 -2.85 -22.33
CA TRP A 103 -14.71 -3.42 -22.30
C TRP A 103 -14.89 -4.19 -20.99
N ILE A 104 -16.03 -3.97 -20.32
CA ILE A 104 -16.36 -4.59 -19.05
C ILE A 104 -17.58 -5.48 -19.27
N ASP A 105 -17.44 -6.77 -18.97
CA ASP A 105 -18.56 -7.72 -18.96
C ASP A 105 -19.26 -7.64 -17.61
N ARG A 106 -20.19 -6.69 -17.49
CA ARG A 106 -20.89 -6.35 -16.25
C ARG A 106 -21.86 -7.46 -15.85
N ASN A 107 -22.46 -8.13 -16.82
CA ASN A 107 -23.44 -9.18 -16.57
C ASN A 107 -22.80 -10.58 -16.38
N ARG A 108 -21.52 -10.75 -16.76
CA ARG A 108 -20.66 -11.93 -16.62
C ARG A 108 -21.04 -13.10 -17.51
N ASN A 109 -21.58 -12.82 -18.70
CA ASN A 109 -22.01 -13.84 -19.66
C ASN A 109 -20.94 -14.17 -20.73
N GLY A 110 -19.80 -13.47 -20.72
CA GLY A 110 -18.71 -13.61 -21.69
C GLY A 110 -18.87 -12.77 -22.97
N ASN A 111 -19.94 -11.99 -23.08
CA ASN A 111 -20.26 -11.15 -24.23
C ASN A 111 -19.94 -9.68 -23.94
N PHE A 112 -18.78 -9.21 -24.39
CA PHE A 112 -18.38 -7.81 -24.19
C PHE A 112 -19.16 -6.78 -25.02
N SER A 113 -20.11 -7.21 -25.87
CA SER A 113 -20.83 -6.30 -26.79
C SER A 113 -22.22 -5.90 -26.31
N ASP A 114 -22.74 -6.47 -25.21
CA ASP A 114 -24.08 -6.19 -24.70
C ASP A 114 -24.10 -5.31 -23.43
N ASP A 115 -22.95 -5.05 -22.81
CA ASP A 115 -22.81 -4.23 -21.61
C ASP A 115 -22.41 -2.75 -21.91
N GLY A 116 -22.68 -2.29 -23.14
CA GLY A 116 -22.40 -0.92 -23.60
C GLY A 116 -21.08 -0.76 -24.36
N PRO A 117 -20.74 0.47 -24.77
CA PRO A 117 -19.52 0.75 -25.51
C PRO A 117 -18.27 0.59 -24.63
N ALA A 118 -17.12 0.38 -25.29
CA ALA A 118 -15.83 0.44 -24.61
C ALA A 118 -15.61 1.81 -23.95
N LEU A 119 -15.00 1.78 -22.78
CA LEU A 119 -14.34 2.94 -22.21
C LEU A 119 -13.10 3.24 -23.06
N THR A 120 -12.84 4.51 -23.33
CA THR A 120 -11.70 4.93 -24.16
C THR A 120 -10.70 5.73 -23.33
N GLY A 121 -9.41 5.53 -23.62
CA GLY A 121 -8.32 6.28 -23.03
C GLY A 121 -7.39 6.80 -24.12
N THR A 122 -6.73 7.93 -23.85
CA THR A 122 -5.71 8.50 -24.74
C THR A 122 -4.34 8.21 -24.14
N PRO A 123 -3.42 7.55 -24.86
CA PRO A 123 -2.05 7.37 -24.40
C PRO A 123 -1.36 8.70 -24.14
N ALA A 124 -0.76 8.85 -22.98
CA ALA A 124 0.07 9.99 -22.61
C ALA A 124 1.41 9.50 -22.06
N GLN A 125 2.50 10.14 -22.47
CA GLN A 125 3.83 9.78 -22.01
C GLN A 125 4.15 10.49 -20.69
N ASN A 126 4.60 9.73 -19.70
CA ASN A 126 5.14 10.29 -18.47
C ASN A 126 6.47 10.98 -18.79
N ALA A 127 6.60 12.26 -18.43
CA ALA A 127 7.78 13.05 -18.75
C ALA A 127 9.07 12.49 -18.13
N LYS A 128 8.98 11.89 -16.94
CA LYS A 128 10.12 11.39 -16.16
C LYS A 128 10.51 9.97 -16.55
N THR A 129 9.56 9.04 -16.53
CA THR A 129 9.84 7.62 -16.80
C THR A 129 9.82 7.26 -18.27
N ARG A 130 9.36 8.18 -19.13
CA ARG A 130 9.12 7.95 -20.57
C ARG A 130 8.12 6.84 -20.88
N ALA A 131 7.49 6.24 -19.86
CA ALA A 131 6.45 5.24 -20.04
C ALA A 131 5.16 5.88 -20.56
N TRP A 132 4.45 5.16 -21.42
CA TRP A 132 3.14 5.50 -21.94
C TRP A 132 2.05 4.97 -21.00
N TRP A 133 1.13 5.86 -20.63
CA TRP A 133 -0.01 5.58 -19.77
C TRP A 133 -1.30 5.73 -20.54
N THR A 134 -2.20 4.77 -20.40
CA THR A 134 -3.60 4.90 -20.82
C THR A 134 -4.47 4.68 -19.61
N SER A 135 -5.27 5.67 -19.23
CA SER A 135 -6.12 5.61 -18.04
C SER A 135 -7.60 5.61 -18.39
N PHE A 136 -8.39 4.90 -17.59
CA PHE A 136 -9.86 4.87 -17.65
C PHE A 136 -10.38 5.18 -16.25
N ASN A 137 -10.95 6.36 -16.06
CA ASN A 137 -11.28 6.87 -14.73
C ASN A 137 -12.78 6.73 -14.42
N LYS A 138 -13.12 6.66 -13.14
CA LYS A 138 -14.51 6.63 -12.62
C LYS A 138 -15.34 5.50 -13.22
N VAL A 139 -14.75 4.33 -13.37
CA VAL A 139 -15.42 3.15 -13.91
C VAL A 139 -16.26 2.50 -12.83
N GLU A 140 -17.57 2.47 -13.03
CA GLU A 140 -18.50 1.77 -12.17
C GLU A 140 -18.59 0.28 -12.53
N LEU A 141 -18.35 -0.57 -11.53
CA LEU A 141 -18.44 -2.02 -11.62
C LEU A 141 -19.52 -2.54 -10.67
N PRO A 142 -20.52 -3.31 -11.13
CA PRO A 142 -21.52 -3.89 -10.25
C PRO A 142 -20.93 -5.09 -9.50
N VAL A 143 -20.78 -5.01 -8.17
CA VAL A 143 -20.26 -6.09 -7.33
C VAL A 143 -21.43 -6.84 -6.68
N ARG A 144 -21.51 -8.15 -6.94
CA ARG A 144 -22.54 -9.04 -6.37
C ARG A 144 -22.02 -9.64 -5.07
N TYR A 145 -22.61 -9.25 -3.95
CA TYR A 145 -22.32 -9.81 -2.63
C TYR A 145 -23.22 -11.01 -2.30
N SER A 146 -24.46 -10.99 -2.78
CA SER A 146 -25.42 -12.09 -2.68
C SER A 146 -26.40 -12.05 -3.85
N ALA A 147 -27.32 -13.01 -3.92
CA ALA A 147 -28.41 -12.99 -4.92
C ALA A 147 -29.30 -11.73 -4.80
N ALA A 148 -29.39 -11.13 -3.61
CA ALA A 148 -30.24 -9.97 -3.34
C ALA A 148 -29.47 -8.64 -3.29
N VAL A 149 -28.13 -8.67 -3.18
CA VAL A 149 -27.31 -7.47 -2.93
C VAL A 149 -26.27 -7.31 -4.02
N THR A 150 -26.46 -6.27 -4.84
CA THR A 150 -25.48 -5.75 -5.79
C THR A 150 -25.25 -4.27 -5.51
N GLU A 151 -23.99 -3.86 -5.39
CA GLU A 151 -23.64 -2.46 -5.17
C GLU A 151 -22.63 -1.97 -6.22
N PRO A 152 -22.62 -0.66 -6.51
CA PRO A 152 -21.61 -0.09 -7.38
C PRO A 152 -20.24 -0.11 -6.69
N TYR A 153 -19.18 -0.34 -7.48
CA TYR A 153 -17.79 -0.25 -7.06
C TYR A 153 -17.01 0.58 -8.05
N PHE A 154 -16.48 1.73 -7.63
CA PHE A 154 -15.85 2.70 -8.51
C PHE A 154 -14.34 2.55 -8.51
N VAL A 155 -13.78 2.31 -9.69
CA VAL A 155 -12.34 2.10 -9.88
C VAL A 155 -11.78 2.99 -10.97
N ASN A 156 -10.48 3.26 -10.88
CA ASN A 156 -9.69 3.84 -11.96
C ASN A 156 -8.75 2.76 -12.49
N PHE A 157 -8.75 2.56 -13.81
CA PHE A 157 -7.83 1.65 -14.48
C PHE A 157 -6.70 2.41 -15.13
N TRP A 158 -5.55 1.75 -15.28
CA TRP A 158 -4.50 2.20 -16.16
C TRP A 158 -3.70 1.05 -16.75
N VAL A 159 -3.22 1.27 -17.97
CA VAL A 159 -2.27 0.40 -18.65
C VAL A 159 -0.97 1.20 -18.79
N VAL A 160 0.15 0.54 -18.48
CA VAL A 160 1.50 1.12 -18.64
C VAL A 160 2.25 0.32 -19.69
N ARG A 161 2.81 1.02 -20.67
CA ARG A 161 3.70 0.46 -21.69
C ARG A 161 5.00 1.26 -21.71
N ASN A 162 6.15 0.62 -21.71
CA ASN A 162 7.43 1.31 -21.90
C ASN A 162 7.66 1.61 -23.40
N ASP A 163 8.76 2.27 -23.78
CA ASP A 163 9.06 2.58 -25.20
C ASP A 163 9.29 1.33 -26.09
N SER A 164 9.17 0.11 -25.57
CA SER A 164 9.09 -1.13 -26.35
C SER A 164 7.76 -1.25 -27.12
N ALA A 165 7.80 -1.82 -28.32
CA ALA A 165 6.61 -2.13 -29.14
C ALA A 165 5.76 -3.29 -28.60
N GLU A 166 6.08 -3.81 -27.41
CA GLU A 166 5.35 -4.93 -26.80
C GLU A 166 4.01 -4.49 -26.21
N THR A 167 2.97 -5.26 -26.51
CA THR A 167 1.65 -5.03 -25.93
C THR A 167 1.67 -5.39 -24.44
N PRO A 168 1.21 -4.50 -23.54
CA PRO A 168 1.14 -4.74 -22.10
C PRO A 168 0.46 -6.07 -21.74
N GLU A 169 0.99 -6.78 -20.75
CA GLU A 169 0.45 -8.05 -20.24
C GLU A 169 -0.39 -7.88 -18.97
N VAL A 170 -0.51 -6.64 -18.48
CA VAL A 170 -1.22 -6.31 -17.25
C VAL A 170 -2.03 -5.05 -17.47
N ILE A 171 -3.27 -5.05 -16.99
CA ILE A 171 -4.01 -3.83 -16.66
C ILE A 171 -4.02 -3.66 -15.14
N ARG A 172 -3.92 -2.42 -14.68
CA ARG A 172 -3.93 -2.10 -13.24
C ARG A 172 -5.20 -1.36 -12.89
N PHE A 173 -5.63 -1.50 -11.65
CA PHE A 173 -6.72 -0.68 -11.12
C PHE A 173 -6.59 -0.40 -9.63
N SER A 174 -7.24 0.66 -9.18
CA SER A 174 -7.42 0.98 -7.77
C SER A 174 -8.79 1.59 -7.52
N THR A 175 -9.23 1.56 -6.26
CA THR A 175 -10.44 2.25 -5.81
C THR A 175 -10.11 3.50 -5.00
N GLY A 176 -11.00 4.48 -5.07
CA GLY A 176 -11.06 5.59 -4.12
C GLY A 176 -12.36 5.58 -3.32
N SER A 177 -13.08 4.46 -3.34
CA SER A 177 -14.36 4.28 -2.68
C SER A 177 -14.15 3.78 -1.25
N TRP A 178 -15.11 4.07 -0.37
CA TRP A 178 -15.05 3.68 1.04
C TRP A 178 -16.45 3.39 1.55
N ARG A 179 -16.54 2.85 2.77
CA ARG A 179 -17.80 2.85 3.52
C ARG A 179 -17.71 3.77 4.72
N GLY A 180 -18.80 4.46 5.03
CA GLY A 180 -18.89 5.45 6.11
C GLY A 180 -20.09 5.21 7.01
N GLY A 181 -19.94 5.51 8.29
CA GLY A 181 -21.00 5.44 9.28
C GLY A 181 -20.84 6.51 10.35
N THR A 182 -21.87 6.69 11.17
CA THR A 182 -21.83 7.56 12.34
C THR A 182 -22.30 6.79 13.57
N VAL A 183 -21.78 7.14 14.74
CA VAL A 183 -22.14 6.51 16.00
C VAL A 183 -21.92 7.47 17.15
N THR A 184 -22.60 7.25 18.27
CA THR A 184 -22.28 7.93 19.54
C THR A 184 -21.74 6.92 20.53
N VAL A 185 -20.51 7.11 21.00
CA VAL A 185 -19.87 6.23 21.99
C VAL A 185 -19.65 7.03 23.27
N ASN A 186 -20.30 6.62 24.35
CA ASN A 186 -20.22 7.28 25.67
C ASN A 186 -20.39 8.80 25.60
N GLY A 187 -21.39 9.24 24.83
CA GLY A 187 -21.71 10.66 24.64
C GLY A 187 -20.86 11.41 23.62
N VAL A 188 -19.92 10.74 22.94
CA VAL A 188 -19.09 11.33 21.88
C VAL A 188 -19.65 10.94 20.51
N PRO A 189 -20.22 11.89 19.74
CA PRO A 189 -20.52 11.66 18.33
C PRO A 189 -19.24 11.42 17.54
N ALA A 190 -19.21 10.35 16.74
CA ALA A 190 -18.05 9.92 16.00
C ALA A 190 -18.42 9.55 14.54
N LEU A 191 -17.48 9.82 13.65
CA LEU A 191 -17.45 9.34 12.28
C LEU A 191 -16.65 8.04 12.24
N VAL A 192 -17.14 7.09 11.44
CA VAL A 192 -16.47 5.81 11.20
C VAL A 192 -16.27 5.65 9.70
N ALA A 193 -15.08 5.23 9.27
CA ALA A 193 -14.83 4.86 7.89
C ALA A 193 -14.15 3.50 7.79
N ALA A 194 -14.41 2.80 6.69
CA ALA A 194 -13.74 1.59 6.27
C ALA A 194 -13.28 1.75 4.82
N MET A 195 -12.01 1.45 4.55
CA MET A 195 -11.38 1.63 3.26
C MET A 195 -10.84 0.29 2.76
N ASP A 196 -11.32 -0.12 1.60
CA ASP A 196 -10.92 -1.35 0.92
C ASP A 196 -9.43 -1.26 0.52
N SER A 197 -8.58 -1.95 1.28
CA SER A 197 -7.13 -1.78 1.26
C SER A 197 -6.43 -2.75 0.32
N ASP A 198 -7.13 -3.78 -0.16
CA ASP A 198 -6.64 -4.70 -1.18
C ASP A 198 -7.39 -4.57 -2.52
N ASN A 199 -8.40 -3.69 -2.61
CA ASN A 199 -9.27 -3.40 -3.75
C ASN A 199 -10.12 -4.59 -4.23
N ASN A 200 -10.46 -5.54 -3.36
CA ASN A 200 -11.23 -6.72 -3.74
C ASN A 200 -12.76 -6.53 -3.65
N ALA A 201 -13.24 -5.34 -3.26
CA ALA A 201 -14.63 -5.00 -2.98
C ALA A 201 -15.30 -5.84 -1.87
N ILE A 202 -14.52 -6.35 -0.93
CA ILE A 202 -14.94 -7.04 0.29
C ILE A 202 -14.37 -6.22 1.45
N PHE A 203 -15.19 -5.89 2.43
CA PHE A 203 -14.73 -5.19 3.63
C PHE A 203 -14.57 -6.20 4.76
N ASP A 204 -13.34 -6.61 5.04
CA ASP A 204 -12.96 -7.63 6.00
C ASP A 204 -11.74 -7.23 6.87
N ALA A 205 -11.18 -8.19 7.63
CA ALA A 205 -10.08 -7.93 8.55
C ALA A 205 -8.78 -7.46 7.88
N LYS A 206 -8.64 -7.59 6.55
CA LYS A 206 -7.47 -7.13 5.79
C LYS A 206 -7.55 -5.64 5.45
N ASP A 207 -8.70 -5.02 5.70
CA ASP A 207 -8.92 -3.62 5.39
C ASP A 207 -8.51 -2.69 6.50
N THR A 208 -8.55 -1.40 6.17
CA THR A 208 -8.31 -0.34 7.12
C THR A 208 -9.62 0.31 7.53
N TRP A 209 -9.66 0.79 8.76
CA TRP A 209 -10.79 1.50 9.33
C TRP A 209 -10.29 2.73 10.07
N SER A 210 -11.20 3.59 10.49
CA SER A 210 -10.91 4.76 11.31
C SER A 210 -12.15 5.15 12.10
N VAL A 211 -11.93 5.68 13.30
CA VAL A 211 -12.98 6.27 14.14
C VAL A 211 -12.47 7.59 14.69
N LEU A 212 -13.21 8.67 14.45
CA LEU A 212 -12.84 10.01 14.91
C LEU A 212 -14.03 10.73 15.51
N ALA A 213 -13.80 11.54 16.54
CA ALA A 213 -14.84 12.41 17.07
C ALA A 213 -15.28 13.40 15.98
N ALA A 214 -16.59 13.52 15.77
CA ALA A 214 -17.17 14.39 14.75
C ALA A 214 -16.91 15.89 15.04
N SER A 215 -16.58 16.22 16.29
CA SER A 215 -16.21 17.58 16.72
C SER A 215 -14.80 18.00 16.31
N LEU A 216 -13.96 17.08 15.80
CA LEU A 216 -12.60 17.44 15.38
C LEU A 216 -12.62 18.36 14.16
N PRO A 217 -11.69 19.33 14.07
CA PRO A 217 -11.56 20.16 12.88
C PRO A 217 -11.36 19.29 11.64
N LYS A 218 -12.17 19.51 10.60
CA LYS A 218 -12.12 18.75 9.34
C LYS A 218 -12.28 17.23 9.53
N ALA A 219 -13.08 16.80 10.52
CA ALA A 219 -13.29 15.38 10.83
C ALA A 219 -13.70 14.53 9.61
N GLU A 220 -14.56 15.04 8.73
CA GLU A 220 -14.99 14.33 7.52
C GLU A 220 -13.86 14.05 6.53
N GLN A 221 -12.87 14.95 6.44
CA GLN A 221 -11.66 14.71 5.63
C GLN A 221 -10.64 13.85 6.40
N ALA A 222 -10.48 14.10 7.70
CA ALA A 222 -9.50 13.42 8.54
C ALA A 222 -9.81 11.93 8.70
N VAL A 223 -11.09 11.56 8.85
CA VAL A 223 -11.51 10.15 9.00
C VAL A 223 -11.18 9.31 7.76
N LEU A 224 -11.04 9.96 6.60
CA LEU A 224 -10.67 9.32 5.34
C LEU A 224 -9.15 9.42 5.05
N SER A 225 -8.36 9.92 5.99
CA SER A 225 -6.95 10.16 5.75
C SER A 225 -6.07 8.96 6.10
N ILE A 226 -4.95 8.80 5.40
CA ILE A 226 -3.93 7.79 5.72
C ILE A 226 -3.31 7.96 7.11
N ALA A 227 -3.39 9.18 7.67
CA ALA A 227 -2.93 9.46 9.02
C ALA A 227 -3.84 8.82 10.08
N GLU A 228 -5.11 8.61 9.76
CA GLU A 228 -6.13 8.11 10.70
C GLU A 228 -6.58 6.68 10.39
N ALA A 229 -6.47 6.25 9.13
CA ALA A 229 -6.71 4.87 8.73
C ALA A 229 -5.74 3.91 9.42
N ARG A 230 -6.26 2.82 10.01
CA ARG A 230 -5.43 1.78 10.65
C ARG A 230 -5.91 0.40 10.24
N SER A 231 -5.01 -0.58 10.24
CA SER A 231 -5.37 -1.98 10.12
C SER A 231 -6.24 -2.44 11.30
N THR A 232 -7.03 -3.48 11.10
CA THR A 232 -7.98 -4.00 12.10
C THR A 232 -7.34 -4.53 13.38
N ASN A 233 -6.02 -4.76 13.41
CA ASN A 233 -5.28 -5.13 14.62
C ASN A 233 -4.75 -3.93 15.44
N ARG A 234 -5.04 -2.69 15.02
CA ARG A 234 -4.66 -1.46 15.74
C ARG A 234 -5.87 -0.86 16.46
N LEU A 235 -5.58 -0.11 17.50
CA LEU A 235 -6.58 0.56 18.32
C LEU A 235 -7.03 1.87 17.68
N MET A 236 -8.28 2.26 17.94
CA MET A 236 -8.80 3.61 17.71
C MET A 236 -9.05 4.31 19.02
N PHE A 237 -9.15 5.63 18.98
CA PHE A 237 -9.26 6.46 20.18
C PHE A 237 -10.33 7.53 20.00
N LEU A 238 -11.15 7.74 21.03
CA LEU A 238 -12.09 8.86 21.07
C LEU A 238 -11.83 9.73 22.30
N PRO A 239 -11.66 11.06 22.13
CA PRO A 239 -11.50 11.96 23.25
C PRO A 239 -12.80 12.09 24.05
N THR A 240 -12.72 11.96 25.37
CA THR A 240 -13.81 12.27 26.31
C THR A 240 -13.35 13.31 27.34
N SER A 241 -14.26 13.81 28.18
CA SER A 241 -13.93 14.74 29.26
C SER A 241 -13.02 14.07 30.30
N GLY A 242 -11.71 14.20 30.12
CA GLY A 242 -10.67 13.75 31.07
C GLY A 242 -9.97 12.43 30.73
N LYS A 243 -10.34 11.71 29.65
CA LYS A 243 -9.62 10.51 29.17
C LYS A 243 -9.88 10.23 27.69
N GLU A 244 -9.06 9.38 27.08
CA GLU A 244 -9.35 8.77 25.78
C GLU A 244 -10.06 7.42 25.98
N LEU A 245 -11.14 7.18 25.24
CA LEU A 245 -11.69 5.83 25.09
C LEU A 245 -10.78 5.05 24.15
N VAL A 246 -10.48 3.81 24.52
CA VAL A 246 -9.75 2.88 23.66
C VAL A 246 -10.76 1.97 22.98
N LEU A 247 -10.71 1.94 21.65
CA LEU A 247 -11.59 1.15 20.82
C LEU A 247 -10.81 0.03 20.14
N GLU A 248 -11.29 -1.19 20.24
CA GLU A 248 -10.68 -2.35 19.62
C GLU A 248 -11.64 -3.00 18.63
N PHE A 249 -11.17 -3.20 17.40
CA PHE A 249 -11.94 -3.86 16.35
C PHE A 249 -12.38 -5.27 16.78
N ARG A 250 -13.57 -5.68 16.33
CA ARG A 250 -14.07 -7.05 16.52
C ARG A 250 -14.26 -7.76 15.19
N ARG A 251 -15.03 -7.17 14.28
CA ARG A 251 -15.28 -7.74 12.95
C ARG A 251 -15.98 -6.75 12.03
N PHE A 252 -15.91 -7.02 10.73
CA PHE A 252 -16.94 -6.60 9.79
C PHE A 252 -18.02 -7.68 9.69
N SER A 253 -19.26 -7.31 9.34
CA SER A 253 -20.25 -8.31 8.92
C SER A 253 -19.80 -9.03 7.64
N PRO A 254 -20.28 -10.26 7.36
CA PRO A 254 -19.92 -10.98 6.14
C PRO A 254 -20.19 -10.23 4.83
N ASP A 255 -21.13 -9.28 4.83
CA ASP A 255 -21.46 -8.42 3.69
C ASP A 255 -20.74 -7.05 3.71
N GLY A 256 -19.87 -6.81 4.70
CA GLY A 256 -19.11 -5.58 4.85
C GLY A 256 -19.94 -4.34 5.21
N ARG A 257 -21.23 -4.49 5.51
CA ARG A 257 -22.16 -3.37 5.76
C ARG A 257 -22.22 -2.91 7.21
N THR A 258 -21.54 -3.59 8.11
CA THR A 258 -21.43 -3.17 9.51
C THR A 258 -20.01 -3.41 10.00
N VAL A 259 -19.55 -2.57 10.92
CA VAL A 259 -18.34 -2.79 11.70
C VAL A 259 -18.69 -2.84 13.18
N ASP A 260 -18.14 -3.85 13.85
CA ASP A 260 -18.24 -4.05 15.29
C ASP A 260 -16.89 -3.72 15.91
N PHE A 261 -16.89 -2.90 16.96
CA PHE A 261 -15.74 -2.65 17.82
C PHE A 261 -16.18 -2.55 19.27
N ALA A 262 -15.25 -2.72 20.20
CA ALA A 262 -15.52 -2.65 21.63
C ALA A 262 -14.80 -1.49 22.28
N VAL A 263 -15.42 -0.88 23.29
CA VAL A 263 -14.73 0.00 24.23
C VAL A 263 -14.03 -0.89 25.27
N ILE A 264 -12.70 -0.80 25.33
CA ILE A 264 -11.89 -1.65 26.23
C ILE A 264 -11.18 -0.80 27.29
N ASP A 265 -10.94 -1.41 28.45
CA ASP A 265 -10.13 -0.81 29.52
C ASP A 265 -8.66 -1.20 29.33
N LYS A 266 -7.96 -0.45 28.48
CA LYS A 266 -6.54 -0.63 28.20
C LYS A 266 -5.80 0.68 28.50
N PRO A 267 -4.79 0.67 29.38
CA PRO A 267 -4.08 1.88 29.80
C PRO A 267 -3.04 2.30 28.75
N VAL A 268 -3.50 2.68 27.55
CA VAL A 268 -2.66 3.15 26.45
C VAL A 268 -3.28 4.41 25.85
N THR A 269 -2.46 5.42 25.57
CA THR A 269 -2.90 6.64 24.88
C THR A 269 -2.76 6.51 23.37
N SER A 270 -3.47 7.34 22.62
CA SER A 270 -3.32 7.42 21.17
C SER A 270 -1.88 7.73 20.75
N ALA A 271 -1.18 8.59 21.51
CA ALA A 271 0.22 8.92 21.28
C ALA A 271 1.17 7.73 21.51
N GLN A 272 0.92 6.91 22.54
CA GLN A 272 1.70 5.70 22.80
C GLN A 272 1.47 4.64 21.73
N ASP A 273 0.22 4.43 21.29
CA ASP A 273 -0.06 3.51 20.18
C ASP A 273 0.59 4.00 18.88
N ARG A 274 0.59 5.31 18.61
CA ARG A 274 1.18 5.89 17.38
C ARG A 274 2.69 6.03 17.40
N ALA A 275 3.34 5.91 18.56
CA ALA A 275 4.80 6.11 18.67
C ALA A 275 5.63 5.25 17.70
N PRO A 276 5.31 3.97 17.43
CA PRO A 276 6.05 3.15 16.47
C PRO A 276 5.85 3.55 15.00
N ASP A 277 4.82 4.35 14.69
CA ASP A 277 4.54 4.78 13.31
C ASP A 277 5.49 5.92 12.88
N ASP A 278 6.12 6.62 13.84
CA ASP A 278 7.09 7.68 13.57
C ASP A 278 8.50 7.11 13.32
N GLN A 279 8.69 6.57 12.11
CA GLN A 279 9.96 5.98 11.67
C GLN A 279 11.14 6.98 11.66
N LEU A 280 10.86 8.29 11.69
CA LEU A 280 11.87 9.35 11.64
C LEU A 280 12.22 9.92 13.01
N ARG A 281 11.59 9.44 14.09
CA ARG A 281 11.85 9.92 15.45
C ARG A 281 13.35 9.86 15.81
N GLU A 282 14.01 8.78 15.45
CA GLU A 282 15.43 8.57 15.71
C GLU A 282 16.32 9.39 14.77
N GLU A 283 15.83 9.72 13.57
CA GLU A 283 16.60 10.44 12.55
C GLU A 283 16.64 11.94 12.81
N ARG A 284 15.53 12.56 13.26
CA ARG A 284 15.44 14.01 13.51
C ARG A 284 16.58 14.63 14.33
N PRO A 285 17.01 14.04 15.47
CA PRO A 285 18.08 14.63 16.27
C PRO A 285 19.49 14.37 15.71
N ARG A 286 19.67 13.53 14.68
CA ARG A 286 21.01 13.16 14.19
C ARG A 286 21.66 14.29 13.40
N PRO A 287 22.99 14.53 13.56
CA PRO A 287 23.70 15.59 12.84
C PRO A 287 23.70 15.37 11.32
N ARG A 288 23.57 16.45 10.56
CA ARG A 288 23.64 16.42 9.09
C ARG A 288 25.06 16.63 8.61
N THR A 289 25.47 15.91 7.57
CA THR A 289 26.77 16.09 6.93
C THR A 289 26.87 17.46 6.26
N THR A 290 28.07 18.04 6.30
CA THR A 290 28.45 19.19 5.46
C THR A 290 29.13 18.77 4.16
N VAL A 291 29.49 17.48 4.04
CA VAL A 291 30.11 16.88 2.86
C VAL A 291 29.22 15.74 2.35
N ALA A 292 28.49 16.00 1.28
CA ALA A 292 27.61 15.01 0.67
C ALA A 292 28.41 13.83 0.07
N PHE A 293 27.82 12.63 0.11
CA PHE A 293 28.34 11.49 -0.62
C PHE A 293 28.08 11.65 -2.13
N ALA A 294 29.10 11.42 -2.95
CA ALA A 294 29.01 11.59 -4.40
C ALA A 294 28.39 10.35 -5.06
N TRP A 295 27.35 10.57 -5.87
CA TRP A 295 26.64 9.54 -6.62
C TRP A 295 26.95 9.63 -8.11
N ALA A 296 27.38 8.52 -8.70
CA ALA A 296 27.27 8.29 -10.14
C ALA A 296 25.89 7.70 -10.46
N HIS A 297 25.49 7.69 -11.74
CA HIS A 297 24.15 7.24 -12.13
C HIS A 297 24.15 6.22 -13.25
N GLY A 298 23.27 5.22 -13.12
CA GLY A 298 22.93 4.27 -14.17
C GLY A 298 24.09 3.39 -14.62
N SER A 299 23.95 2.79 -15.80
CA SER A 299 24.97 1.84 -16.31
C SER A 299 26.32 2.51 -16.54
N ALA A 300 26.34 3.73 -17.08
CA ALA A 300 27.58 4.47 -17.30
C ALA A 300 28.30 4.80 -15.98
N GLY A 301 27.55 5.18 -14.94
CA GLY A 301 28.09 5.42 -13.62
C GLY A 301 28.65 4.15 -12.97
N LEU A 302 27.97 3.02 -13.14
CA LEU A 302 28.44 1.71 -12.65
C LEU A 302 29.77 1.33 -13.31
N ASP A 303 29.88 1.47 -14.62
CA ASP A 303 31.10 1.12 -15.36
C ASP A 303 32.29 2.00 -14.92
N ALA A 304 32.06 3.30 -14.75
CA ALA A 304 33.07 4.23 -14.25
C ALA A 304 33.50 3.91 -12.80
N ALA A 305 32.54 3.61 -11.92
CA ALA A 305 32.83 3.26 -10.53
C ALA A 305 33.61 1.95 -10.43
N LEU A 306 33.30 0.94 -11.25
CA LEU A 306 34.05 -0.32 -11.30
C LEU A 306 35.49 -0.10 -11.77
N ALA A 307 35.72 0.77 -12.75
CA ALA A 307 37.07 1.12 -13.19
C ALA A 307 37.87 1.82 -12.07
N GLN A 308 37.24 2.76 -11.35
CA GLN A 308 37.88 3.49 -10.25
C GLN A 308 38.10 2.62 -9.00
N ALA A 309 37.22 1.66 -8.72
CA ALA A 309 37.35 0.75 -7.58
C ALA A 309 38.64 -0.09 -7.65
N LYS A 310 39.03 -0.52 -8.87
CA LYS A 310 40.25 -1.30 -9.11
C LYS A 310 41.54 -0.57 -8.73
N THR A 311 41.54 0.77 -8.78
CA THR A 311 42.73 1.58 -8.44
C THR A 311 42.67 2.17 -7.04
N SER A 312 41.48 2.52 -6.55
CA SER A 312 41.30 3.15 -5.24
C SER A 312 41.20 2.16 -4.08
N GLY A 313 40.91 0.88 -4.36
CA GLY A 313 40.64 -0.13 -3.33
C GLY A 313 39.30 0.04 -2.61
N LYS A 314 38.48 1.01 -3.03
CA LYS A 314 37.12 1.23 -2.51
C LYS A 314 36.14 0.18 -3.03
N LYS A 315 35.11 -0.11 -2.24
CA LYS A 315 33.96 -0.94 -2.66
C LYS A 315 32.95 -0.07 -3.42
N LEU A 316 32.02 -0.70 -4.12
CA LEU A 316 30.88 0.02 -4.70
C LEU A 316 29.68 -0.10 -3.77
N PHE A 317 28.92 0.99 -3.66
CA PHE A 317 27.63 1.02 -2.99
C PHE A 317 26.56 1.39 -4.02
N LEU A 318 25.73 0.43 -4.39
CA LEU A 318 24.64 0.61 -5.33
C LEU A 318 23.35 0.90 -4.57
N ASP A 319 22.62 1.93 -4.98
CA ASP A 319 21.29 2.28 -4.49
C ASP A 319 20.28 2.20 -5.64
N PHE A 320 19.42 1.18 -5.61
CA PHE A 320 18.33 1.00 -6.57
C PHE A 320 17.09 1.73 -6.06
N GLU A 321 16.69 2.75 -6.80
CA GLU A 321 15.63 3.67 -6.42
C GLU A 321 14.55 3.79 -7.51
N ALA A 322 13.44 4.41 -7.13
CA ALA A 322 12.40 4.77 -8.08
C ALA A 322 11.77 6.11 -7.73
N THR A 323 11.32 6.80 -8.76
CA THR A 323 10.69 8.12 -8.63
C THR A 323 9.40 8.10 -7.80
N TRP A 324 8.74 6.94 -7.75
CA TRP A 324 7.51 6.66 -7.01
C TRP A 324 7.77 5.96 -5.66
N CYS A 325 9.03 5.70 -5.30
CA CYS A 325 9.40 5.00 -4.08
C CYS A 325 9.47 5.97 -2.88
N GLY A 326 8.38 6.06 -2.10
CA GLY A 326 8.31 6.88 -0.88
C GLY A 326 9.47 6.65 0.11
N PRO A 327 9.79 5.39 0.47
CA PRO A 327 10.91 5.12 1.37
C PRO A 327 12.28 5.53 0.79
N CYS A 328 12.47 5.46 -0.53
CA CYS A 328 13.71 5.91 -1.18
C CYS A 328 13.92 7.42 -0.98
N HIS A 329 12.88 8.23 -1.21
CA HIS A 329 12.91 9.68 -0.95
C HIS A 329 13.21 9.99 0.52
N THR A 330 12.66 9.19 1.43
CA THR A 330 12.94 9.33 2.87
C THR A 330 14.41 9.05 3.17
N MET A 331 15.01 8.03 2.55
CA MET A 331 16.43 7.73 2.72
C MET A 331 17.34 8.81 2.15
N ASP A 332 16.97 9.40 1.01
CA ASP A 332 17.69 10.53 0.42
C ASP A 332 17.73 11.75 1.34
N GLU A 333 16.59 12.09 1.95
CA GLU A 333 16.49 13.25 2.83
C GLU A 333 17.17 13.01 4.18
N TRP A 334 17.01 11.81 4.77
CA TRP A 334 17.35 11.57 6.17
C TRP A 334 18.59 10.70 6.41
N ILE A 335 18.93 9.81 5.49
CA ILE A 335 19.91 8.74 5.76
C ILE A 335 21.22 9.03 5.03
N TRP A 336 21.17 9.43 3.76
CA TRP A 336 22.37 9.84 3.02
C TRP A 336 22.92 11.20 3.48
N THR A 337 22.09 12.00 4.17
CA THR A 337 22.49 13.27 4.79
C THR A 337 22.97 13.12 6.22
N ASP A 338 22.86 11.93 6.83
CA ASP A 338 23.38 11.69 8.18
C ASP A 338 24.91 11.78 8.19
N ALA A 339 25.47 12.49 9.17
CA ALA A 339 26.90 12.75 9.23
C ALA A 339 27.75 11.48 9.36
N GLU A 340 27.31 10.47 10.12
CA GLU A 340 28.06 9.24 10.32
C GLU A 340 28.00 8.34 9.08
N VAL A 341 26.80 8.19 8.50
CA VAL A 341 26.60 7.43 7.26
C VAL A 341 27.39 8.04 6.11
N ALA A 342 27.28 9.35 5.89
CA ALA A 342 27.99 10.04 4.81
C ALA A 342 29.52 9.96 4.98
N ALA A 343 30.04 10.09 6.20
CA ALA A 343 31.46 9.96 6.47
C ALA A 343 31.96 8.53 6.14
N LYS A 344 31.22 7.50 6.55
CA LYS A 344 31.56 6.10 6.27
C LYS A 344 31.53 5.80 4.77
N LEU A 345 30.49 6.26 4.07
CA LEU A 345 30.36 6.10 2.62
C LEU A 345 31.51 6.79 1.87
N ASN A 346 31.80 8.05 2.21
CA ASN A 346 32.90 8.80 1.58
C ASN A 346 34.28 8.17 1.83
N ALA A 347 34.50 7.56 2.99
CA ALA A 347 35.76 6.91 3.31
C ALA A 347 36.01 5.64 2.47
N GLU A 348 34.98 4.81 2.28
CA GLU A 348 35.18 3.41 1.87
C GLU A 348 34.51 3.01 0.54
N TYR A 349 33.60 3.85 0.03
CA TYR A 349 32.72 3.47 -1.07
C TYR A 349 32.76 4.45 -2.25
N LEU A 350 32.38 3.93 -3.42
CA LEU A 350 32.00 4.67 -4.62
C LEU A 350 30.51 4.44 -4.86
N GLY A 351 29.72 5.51 -4.85
CA GLY A 351 28.26 5.44 -4.89
C GLY A 351 27.72 5.41 -6.31
N VAL A 352 26.73 4.54 -6.58
CA VAL A 352 25.99 4.53 -7.84
C VAL A 352 24.49 4.42 -7.56
N LYS A 353 23.72 5.42 -7.99
CA LYS A 353 22.25 5.39 -7.98
C LYS A 353 21.71 4.83 -9.29
N ILE A 354 20.73 3.94 -9.20
CA ILE A 354 20.15 3.23 -10.35
C ILE A 354 18.63 3.42 -10.33
N ASP A 355 18.12 4.23 -11.26
CA ASP A 355 16.68 4.38 -11.47
C ASP A 355 16.13 3.13 -12.15
N VAL A 356 15.26 2.42 -11.44
CA VAL A 356 14.74 1.11 -11.85
C VAL A 356 13.79 1.20 -13.04
N ASP A 357 13.27 2.38 -13.36
CA ASP A 357 12.44 2.63 -14.53
C ASP A 357 13.26 2.86 -15.80
N LEU A 358 14.45 3.43 -15.66
CA LEU A 358 15.35 3.71 -16.78
C LEU A 358 16.33 2.55 -17.04
N GLU A 359 16.78 1.85 -16.00
CA GLU A 359 17.87 0.89 -16.06
C GLU A 359 17.39 -0.57 -15.93
N LYS A 360 16.36 -0.94 -16.72
CA LYS A 360 15.78 -2.30 -16.72
C LYS A 360 16.80 -3.43 -16.90
N PRO A 361 17.86 -3.29 -17.75
CA PRO A 361 18.91 -4.30 -17.83
C PRO A 361 19.66 -4.51 -16.50
N LEU A 362 19.91 -3.46 -15.72
CA LEU A 362 20.56 -3.57 -14.41
C LEU A 362 19.64 -4.21 -13.38
N VAL A 363 18.35 -3.85 -13.37
CA VAL A 363 17.34 -4.51 -12.52
C VAL A 363 17.34 -6.02 -12.76
N LYS A 364 17.35 -6.44 -14.03
CA LYS A 364 17.44 -7.86 -14.39
C LYS A 364 18.77 -8.49 -13.99
N ARG A 365 19.90 -7.79 -14.20
CA ARG A 365 21.25 -8.27 -13.87
C ARG A 365 21.40 -8.57 -12.38
N PHE A 366 20.91 -7.68 -11.51
CA PHE A 366 21.04 -7.81 -10.06
C PHE A 366 19.84 -8.50 -9.38
N GLY A 367 18.78 -8.77 -10.14
CA GLY A 367 17.59 -9.46 -9.66
C GLY A 367 16.84 -8.67 -8.60
N THR A 368 16.73 -7.35 -8.74
CA THR A 368 16.05 -6.50 -7.75
C THR A 368 14.54 -6.50 -7.99
N SER A 369 13.75 -6.70 -6.92
CA SER A 369 12.28 -6.83 -7.00
C SER A 369 11.52 -6.04 -5.93
N GLY A 370 12.23 -5.43 -4.97
CA GLY A 370 11.69 -4.50 -3.97
C GLY A 370 12.58 -3.27 -3.86
N TYR A 371 12.01 -2.12 -3.50
CA TYR A 371 12.75 -0.86 -3.42
C TYR A 371 12.43 -0.12 -2.11
N PRO A 372 13.43 0.52 -1.48
CA PRO A 372 14.83 0.61 -1.92
C PRO A 372 15.58 -0.74 -1.84
N THR A 373 16.56 -0.93 -2.72
CA THR A 373 17.53 -2.03 -2.62
C THR A 373 18.93 -1.44 -2.62
N MET A 374 19.71 -1.74 -1.58
CA MET A 374 21.14 -1.39 -1.54
C MET A 374 21.99 -2.63 -1.72
N ILE A 375 23.03 -2.55 -2.54
CA ILE A 375 23.97 -3.64 -2.81
C ILE A 375 25.41 -3.13 -2.67
N ILE A 376 26.24 -3.87 -1.94
CA ILE A 376 27.69 -3.61 -1.90
C ILE A 376 28.40 -4.60 -2.81
N LEU A 377 29.24 -4.08 -3.70
CA LEU A 377 30.11 -4.88 -4.55
C LEU A 377 31.58 -4.71 -4.15
N ASN A 378 32.36 -5.77 -4.34
CA ASN A 378 33.81 -5.70 -4.39
C ASN A 378 34.28 -4.93 -5.64
N ALA A 379 35.56 -4.54 -5.64
CA ALA A 379 36.19 -3.86 -6.78
C ALA A 379 36.24 -4.71 -8.07
N ASP A 380 36.08 -6.03 -7.97
CA ASP A 380 35.95 -6.94 -9.11
C ASP A 380 34.50 -7.06 -9.64
N GLY A 381 33.54 -6.40 -8.97
CA GLY A 381 32.12 -6.43 -9.30
C GLY A 381 31.35 -7.61 -8.71
N SER A 382 31.99 -8.47 -7.91
CA SER A 382 31.30 -9.51 -7.16
C SER A 382 30.47 -8.90 -6.02
N GLU A 383 29.28 -9.44 -5.80
CA GLU A 383 28.39 -8.97 -4.75
C GLU A 383 28.85 -9.48 -3.37
N LEU A 384 28.98 -8.56 -2.42
CA LEU A 384 29.29 -8.88 -1.03
C LEU A 384 28.03 -9.08 -0.19
N LYS A 385 27.11 -8.11 -0.27
CA LYS A 385 25.89 -8.10 0.52
C LYS A 385 24.84 -7.19 -0.08
N ARG A 386 23.59 -7.46 0.25
CA ARG A 386 22.42 -6.68 -0.15
C ARG A 386 21.44 -6.52 1.01
N VAL A 387 20.61 -5.49 0.94
CA VAL A 387 19.44 -5.29 1.80
C VAL A 387 18.30 -4.71 0.95
N VAL A 388 17.07 -5.18 1.19
CA VAL A 388 15.88 -4.88 0.36
C VAL A 388 14.76 -4.37 1.27
N GLU A 389 14.95 -3.17 1.80
CA GLU A 389 14.01 -2.48 2.67
C GLU A 389 14.55 -1.09 3.01
N TYR A 390 13.70 -0.24 3.61
CA TYR A 390 14.14 1.00 4.24
C TYR A 390 15.22 0.72 5.30
N GLN A 391 16.19 1.62 5.43
CA GLN A 391 17.22 1.56 6.47
C GLN A 391 17.26 2.90 7.22
N SER A 392 17.11 2.85 8.54
CA SER A 392 17.47 3.97 9.42
C SER A 392 18.99 4.18 9.41
N SER A 393 19.48 5.31 9.92
CA SER A 393 20.91 5.60 9.93
C SER A 393 21.66 4.58 10.78
N SER A 394 21.05 4.13 11.87
CA SER A 394 21.60 3.07 12.73
C SER A 394 21.65 1.70 12.04
N MET A 395 20.61 1.34 11.27
CA MET A 395 20.59 0.11 10.48
C MET A 395 21.59 0.16 9.32
N MET A 396 21.67 1.30 8.63
CA MET A 396 22.64 1.53 7.57
C MET A 396 24.08 1.44 8.08
N MET A 397 24.39 2.04 9.23
CA MET A 397 25.72 1.92 9.82
C MET A 397 26.07 0.48 10.16
N LYS A 398 25.12 -0.33 10.67
CA LYS A 398 25.33 -1.77 10.85
C LYS A 398 25.58 -2.47 9.52
N PHE A 399 24.73 -2.19 8.52
CA PHE A 399 24.90 -2.72 7.17
C PHE A 399 26.27 -2.38 6.58
N LEU A 400 26.81 -1.17 6.78
CA LEU A 400 28.12 -0.76 6.26
C LEU A 400 29.31 -1.35 7.02
N THR A 401 29.14 -1.73 8.28
CA THR A 401 30.24 -2.13 9.18
C THR A 401 30.33 -3.62 9.45
N THR A 402 29.20 -4.35 9.41
CA THR A 402 29.21 -5.81 9.57
C THR A 402 29.80 -6.47 8.32
N PRO A 403 30.73 -7.45 8.46
CA PRO A 403 31.37 -8.13 7.34
C PRO A 403 30.39 -8.65 6.29
#